data_AF-A0AAU8TKN4-F1
#
_entry.id   AF-A0AAU8TKN4-F1
#
_cell.length_a   1.000
_cell.length_b   1.000
_cell.length_c   1.000
_cell.angle_alpha   90.00
_cell.angle_beta   90.00
_cell.angle_gamma   90.00
#
_symmetry.space_group_name_H-M   'P 1'
#
loop_
_entity.id
_entity.type
_entity.pdbx_description
1 polymer ?
#
loop_
_entity_poly.entity_id
_entity_poly.type
_entity_poly.pdbx_seq_one_letter_code
_entity_poly.pdbx_strand_id
1 'polypeptide(L)'
;MTTLPTYPVVRPGPLHGTLLAGTVPLFLGALLSDIAYGQTYQIQWANFASWLIAGALVFCGFALLFALVNLVRAEHKGGRPMAYFLLLLGTWVLGLVNAFQHAKDAYAMMPTGLVLSAIVTVLAIVATWIGLTNLRSGVAR
;
A
#
# COMPACT_ATOMS: atom_id res chain seq x y z
N MET A 1 42.23 16.43 -7.19
CA MET A 1 41.56 15.21 -7.67
C MET A 1 40.67 14.71 -6.55
N THR A 2 39.40 15.12 -6.52
CA THR A 2 38.44 14.82 -5.45
C THR A 2 37.69 13.55 -5.80
N THR A 3 37.98 12.46 -5.10
CA THR A 3 37.19 11.22 -5.17
C THR A 3 35.87 11.45 -4.45
N LEU A 4 34.79 11.69 -5.20
CA LEU A 4 33.45 11.72 -4.63
C LEU A 4 33.12 10.32 -4.10
N PRO A 5 32.70 10.17 -2.84
CA PRO A 5 32.27 8.88 -2.31
C PRO A 5 31.04 8.41 -3.08
N THR A 6 31.21 7.32 -3.82
CA THR A 6 30.13 6.62 -4.51
C THR A 6 29.27 5.94 -3.44
N TYR A 7 28.32 6.67 -2.85
CA TYR A 7 27.30 6.05 -2.02
C TYR A 7 26.52 5.06 -2.91
N PRO A 8 26.51 3.76 -2.61
CA PRO A 8 25.67 2.83 -3.34
C PRO A 8 24.22 3.19 -3.04
N VAL A 9 23.56 3.86 -3.99
CA VAL A 9 22.12 4.11 -3.94
C VAL A 9 21.46 2.75 -4.03
N VAL A 10 20.96 2.24 -2.91
CA VAL A 10 20.18 1.01 -2.89
C VAL A 10 18.85 1.31 -3.59
N ARG A 11 18.81 0.95 -4.88
CA ARG A 11 17.62 1.13 -5.71
C ARG A 11 16.54 0.17 -5.20
N PRO A 12 15.31 0.63 -4.95
CA PRO A 12 14.19 -0.29 -4.88
C PRO A 12 14.08 -0.98 -6.25
N GLY A 13 14.09 -2.31 -6.27
CA GLY A 13 14.07 -3.08 -7.52
C GLY A 13 12.78 -2.86 -8.32
N PRO A 14 12.78 -3.10 -9.65
CA PRO A 14 11.60 -2.94 -10.51
C PRO A 14 10.38 -3.75 -10.01
N LEU A 15 10.62 -4.89 -9.35
CA LEU A 15 9.59 -5.69 -8.68
C LEU A 15 8.88 -4.96 -7.54
N HIS A 16 9.57 -4.10 -6.78
CA HIS A 16 8.92 -3.32 -5.73
C HIS A 16 7.97 -2.27 -6.34
N GLY A 17 8.38 -1.65 -7.45
CA GLY A 17 7.55 -0.71 -8.20
C GLY A 17 6.28 -1.34 -8.77
N THR A 18 6.37 -2.55 -9.33
CA THR A 18 5.20 -3.26 -9.86
C THR A 18 4.23 -3.68 -8.74
N LEU A 19 4.76 -4.12 -7.59
CA LEU A 19 3.93 -4.44 -6.42
C LEU A 19 3.16 -3.22 -5.91
N LEU A 20 3.80 -2.05 -5.82
CA LEU A 20 3.14 -0.78 -5.42
C LEU A 20 2.13 -0.28 -6.46
N ALA A 21 2.43 -0.48 -7.74
CA ALA A 21 1.49 -0.12 -8.80
C ALA A 21 0.24 -1.02 -8.75
N GLY A 22 0.40 -2.29 -8.38
CA GLY A 22 -0.69 -3.25 -8.22
C GLY A 22 -1.60 -2.98 -7.02
N THR A 23 -1.09 -2.40 -5.93
CA THR A 23 -1.90 -2.14 -4.72
C THR A 23 -2.97 -1.06 -4.93
N VAL A 24 -2.70 -0.06 -5.76
CA VAL A 24 -3.61 1.09 -5.94
C VAL A 24 -4.93 0.69 -6.62
N PRO A 25 -4.93 -0.02 -7.77
CA PRO A 25 -6.16 -0.50 -8.39
C PRO A 25 -6.97 -1.44 -7.48
N LEU A 26 -6.30 -2.27 -6.66
CA LEU A 26 -6.97 -3.22 -5.77
C LEU A 26 -7.73 -2.50 -4.64
N PHE A 27 -7.10 -1.52 -3.97
CA PHE A 27 -7.80 -0.72 -2.96
C PHE A 27 -8.90 0.17 -3.57
N LEU A 28 -8.64 0.76 -4.74
CA LEU A 28 -9.64 1.57 -5.44
C LEU A 28 -10.84 0.73 -5.91
N GLY A 29 -10.61 -0.48 -6.39
CA GLY A 29 -11.67 -1.42 -6.75
C GLY A 29 -12.50 -1.85 -5.53
N ALA A 30 -11.86 -2.05 -4.38
CA ALA A 30 -12.57 -2.34 -3.13
C ALA A 30 -13.50 -1.19 -2.73
N LEU A 31 -13.01 0.06 -2.80
CA LEU A 31 -13.82 1.25 -2.53
C LEU A 31 -15.03 1.38 -3.48
N LEU A 32 -14.82 1.15 -4.78
CA LEU A 32 -15.92 1.16 -5.75
C LEU A 32 -16.96 0.08 -5.45
N SER A 33 -16.50 -1.09 -4.99
CA SER A 33 -17.36 -2.21 -4.60
C SER A 33 -18.15 -1.89 -3.33
N ASP A 34 -17.53 -1.23 -2.35
CA ASP A 34 -18.22 -0.74 -1.14
C ASP A 34 -19.29 0.29 -1.46
N ILE A 35 -19.01 1.22 -2.40
CA ILE A 35 -19.99 2.19 -2.88
C ILE A 35 -21.17 1.46 -3.55
N ALA A 36 -20.89 0.49 -4.42
CA ALA A 36 -21.92 -0.31 -5.08
C ALA A 36 -22.77 -1.09 -4.06
N TYR A 37 -22.16 -1.64 -3.01
CA TYR A 37 -22.89 -2.28 -1.90
C TYR A 37 -23.79 -1.27 -1.17
N GLY A 38 -23.29 -0.08 -0.83
CA GLY A 38 -24.08 0.95 -0.16
C GLY A 38 -25.26 1.48 -0.98
N GLN A 39 -25.22 1.37 -2.32
CA GLN A 39 -26.31 1.76 -3.21
C GLN A 39 -27.31 0.62 -3.48
N THR A 40 -26.84 -0.61 -3.59
CA THR A 40 -27.67 -1.76 -4.06
C THR A 40 -28.01 -2.77 -2.97
N TYR A 41 -27.36 -2.68 -1.81
CA TYR A 41 -27.44 -3.62 -0.69
C TYR A 41 -27.18 -5.10 -1.05
N GLN A 42 -26.53 -5.35 -2.19
CA GLN A 42 -26.26 -6.70 -2.66
C GLN A 42 -24.94 -7.24 -2.11
N ILE A 43 -25.01 -8.33 -1.33
CA ILE A 43 -23.88 -8.93 -0.60
C ILE A 43 -22.71 -9.34 -1.52
N GLN A 44 -22.96 -9.61 -2.81
CA GLN A 44 -21.90 -9.93 -3.76
C GLN A 44 -20.86 -8.81 -3.91
N TRP A 45 -21.27 -7.54 -3.80
CA TRP A 45 -20.33 -6.41 -3.84
C TRP A 45 -19.42 -6.38 -2.61
N ALA A 46 -19.96 -6.67 -1.43
CA ALA A 46 -19.17 -6.77 -0.20
C ALA A 46 -18.18 -7.95 -0.26
N ASN A 47 -18.59 -9.10 -0.82
CA ASN A 47 -17.69 -10.23 -1.07
C ASN A 47 -16.59 -9.88 -2.09
N PHE A 48 -16.93 -9.16 -3.16
CA PHE A 48 -15.92 -8.74 -4.13
C PHE A 48 -14.92 -7.75 -3.52
N ALA A 49 -15.40 -6.80 -2.71
CA ALA A 49 -14.56 -5.88 -1.95
C ALA A 49 -13.59 -6.63 -1.02
N SER A 50 -14.06 -7.65 -0.30
CA SER A 50 -13.21 -8.42 0.64
C SER A 50 -12.08 -9.16 -0.07
N TRP A 51 -12.34 -9.73 -1.25
CA TRP A 51 -11.30 -10.34 -2.09
C TRP A 51 -10.29 -9.33 -2.63
N LEU A 52 -10.76 -8.14 -3.04
CA LEU A 52 -9.87 -7.07 -3.52
C LEU A 52 -8.96 -6.54 -2.40
N ILE A 53 -9.49 -6.37 -1.19
CA ILE A 53 -8.71 -5.96 0.00
C ILE A 53 -7.68 -7.04 0.35
N ALA A 54 -8.07 -8.32 0.33
CA ALA A 54 -7.16 -9.43 0.57
C ALA A 54 -6.01 -9.44 -0.45
N GLY A 55 -6.32 -9.27 -1.74
CA GLY A 55 -5.31 -9.10 -2.79
C GLY A 55 -4.41 -7.90 -2.52
N ALA A 56 -4.99 -6.73 -2.22
CA ALA A 56 -4.23 -5.51 -1.96
C ALA A 56 -3.24 -5.69 -0.79
N LEU A 57 -3.65 -6.39 0.27
CA LEU A 57 -2.80 -6.72 1.42
C LEU A 57 -1.64 -7.64 1.08
N VAL A 58 -1.85 -8.60 0.17
CA VAL A 58 -0.78 -9.48 -0.30
C VAL A 58 0.27 -8.67 -1.09
N PHE A 59 -0.17 -7.88 -2.07
CA PHE A 59 0.74 -7.03 -2.86
C PHE A 59 1.46 -5.99 -1.97
N CYS A 60 0.72 -5.34 -1.07
CA CYS A 60 1.27 -4.36 -0.13
C CYS A 60 2.24 -5.01 0.87
N GLY A 61 1.92 -6.21 1.36
CA GLY A 61 2.78 -6.99 2.24
C GLY A 61 4.10 -7.36 1.57
N PHE A 62 4.07 -7.83 0.32
CA PHE A 62 5.30 -8.06 -0.43
C PHE A 62 6.10 -6.78 -0.65
N ALA A 63 5.44 -5.67 -1.00
CA ALA A 63 6.10 -4.38 -1.13
C ALA A 63 6.77 -3.95 0.19
N LEU A 64 6.10 -4.17 1.33
CA LEU A 64 6.63 -3.89 2.67
C LEU A 64 7.83 -4.77 3.01
N LEU A 65 7.81 -6.06 2.65
CA LEU A 65 8.96 -6.95 2.83
C LEU A 65 10.18 -6.47 2.03
N PHE A 66 9.99 -6.04 0.78
CA PHE A 66 11.08 -5.45 0.00
C PHE A 66 11.60 -4.15 0.62
N ALA A 67 10.70 -3.29 1.12
CA ALA A 67 11.08 -2.07 1.83
C ALA A 67 11.85 -2.36 3.14
N LEU A 68 11.47 -3.42 3.87
CA LEU A 68 12.16 -3.87 5.08
C LEU A 68 13.55 -4.40 4.77
N VAL A 69 13.69 -5.26 3.76
CA VAL A 69 15.00 -5.76 3.30
C VAL A 69 15.90 -4.60 2.87
N ASN A 70 15.34 -3.61 2.18
CA ASN A 70 16.06 -2.40 1.80
C ASN A 70 16.53 -1.59 3.03
N LEU A 71 15.67 -1.45 4.04
CA LEU A 71 15.99 -0.74 5.30
C LEU A 71 17.08 -1.47 6.10
N VAL A 72 17.03 -2.80 6.15
CA VAL A 72 18.04 -3.63 6.84
C VAL A 72 19.39 -3.57 6.13
N ARG A 73 19.40 -3.50 4.79
CA ARG A 73 20.63 -3.40 3.97
C ARG A 73 21.19 -1.99 3.87
N ALA A 74 20.47 -0.95 4.30
CA ALA A 74 20.95 0.42 4.26
C ALA A 74 21.99 0.69 5.34
N GLU A 75 23.17 1.20 4.95
CA GLU A 75 24.26 1.54 5.89
C GLU A 75 23.95 2.76 6.78
N HIS A 76 23.01 3.63 6.37
CA HIS A 76 22.50 4.73 7.19
C HIS A 76 21.00 4.53 7.48
N LYS A 77 20.69 4.15 8.72
CA LYS A 77 19.32 3.81 9.18
C LYS A 77 18.45 5.03 9.52
N GLY A 78 18.94 6.26 9.32
CA GLY A 78 18.26 7.50 9.70
C GLY A 78 17.56 8.21 8.53
N GLY A 79 16.28 8.55 8.71
CA GLY A 79 15.55 9.50 7.86
C GLY A 79 14.54 8.89 6.88
N ARG A 80 14.67 9.26 5.59
CA ARG A 80 13.72 8.95 4.50
C ARG A 80 13.32 7.47 4.34
N PRO A 81 14.22 6.47 4.39
CA PRO A 81 13.82 5.07 4.20
C PRO A 81 12.98 4.54 5.38
N MET A 82 13.23 5.02 6.60
CA MET A 82 12.42 4.66 7.76
C MET A 82 11.02 5.30 7.70
N ALA A 83 10.93 6.57 7.29
CA ALA A 83 9.63 7.23 7.09
C ALA A 83 8.79 6.53 6.03
N TYR A 84 9.39 6.11 4.91
CA TYR A 84 8.73 5.34 3.85
C TYR A 84 8.24 3.97 4.36
N PHE A 85 9.08 3.26 5.11
CA PHE A 85 8.70 1.97 5.71
C PHE A 85 7.53 2.13 6.69
N LEU A 86 7.55 3.14 7.57
CA LEU A 86 6.47 3.41 8.52
C LEU A 86 5.16 3.77 7.82
N LEU A 87 5.22 4.52 6.71
CA LEU A 87 4.06 4.83 5.89
C LEU A 87 3.45 3.56 5.27
N LEU A 88 4.29 2.70 4.66
CA LEU A 88 3.84 1.41 4.12
C LEU A 88 3.25 0.51 5.20
N LEU A 89 3.87 0.48 6.38
CA LEU A 89 3.38 -0.28 7.53
C LEU A 89 2.02 0.23 7.99
N GLY A 90 1.84 1.56 8.08
CA GLY A 90 0.56 2.17 8.40
C GLY A 90 -0.54 1.80 7.40
N THR A 91 -0.24 1.89 6.10
CA THR A 91 -1.17 1.49 5.03
C THR A 91 -1.54 0.01 5.12
N TRP A 92 -0.55 -0.86 5.37
CA TRP A 92 -0.78 -2.29 5.50
C TRP A 92 -1.63 -2.64 6.73
N VAL A 93 -1.32 -2.06 7.89
CA VAL A 93 -2.08 -2.27 9.13
C VAL A 93 -3.52 -1.79 8.99
N LEU A 94 -3.73 -0.60 8.42
CA LEU A 94 -5.09 -0.07 8.19
C LEU A 94 -5.87 -0.92 7.17
N GLY A 95 -5.21 -1.41 6.12
CA GLY A 95 -5.81 -2.37 5.19
C GLY A 95 -6.22 -3.67 5.89
N LEU A 96 -5.45 -4.12 6.88
CA LEU A 96 -5.71 -5.35 7.63
C LEU A 96 -6.91 -5.17 8.56
N VAL A 97 -7.02 -4.01 9.22
CA VAL A 97 -8.23 -3.62 9.96
C VAL A 97 -9.44 -3.56 9.02
N ASN A 98 -9.27 -3.05 7.80
CA ASN A 98 -10.35 -3.03 6.81
C ASN A 98 -10.81 -4.43 6.42
N ALA A 99 -9.86 -5.36 6.21
CA ALA A 99 -10.17 -6.77 5.94
C ALA A 99 -10.94 -7.42 7.10
N PHE A 100 -10.55 -7.15 8.35
CA PHE A 100 -11.31 -7.64 9.50
C PHE A 100 -12.69 -7.02 9.62
N GLN A 101 -12.87 -5.77 9.19
CA GLN A 101 -14.18 -5.13 9.15
C GLN A 101 -15.10 -5.81 8.12
N HIS A 102 -14.56 -6.18 6.96
CA HIS A 102 -15.27 -6.95 5.92
C HIS A 102 -15.47 -8.44 6.27
N ALA A 103 -14.70 -8.97 7.23
CA ALA A 103 -14.90 -10.32 7.76
C ALA A 103 -16.06 -10.40 8.77
N LYS A 104 -16.56 -9.26 9.26
CA LYS A 104 -17.81 -9.21 10.05
C LYS A 104 -19.01 -9.31 9.12
N ASP A 105 -20.18 -9.59 9.69
CA ASP A 105 -21.44 -9.58 8.96
C ASP A 105 -21.57 -8.34 8.08
N ALA A 106 -21.93 -8.53 6.80
CA ALA A 106 -22.01 -7.45 5.80
C ALA A 106 -22.97 -6.32 6.24
N TYR A 107 -23.94 -6.63 7.09
CA TYR A 107 -24.83 -5.64 7.70
C TYR A 107 -24.17 -4.80 8.80
N ALA A 108 -23.20 -5.37 9.53
CA ALA A 108 -22.47 -4.72 10.61
C ALA A 108 -21.18 -4.01 10.14
N MET A 109 -20.74 -4.27 8.91
CA MET A 109 -19.55 -3.60 8.35
C MET A 109 -19.83 -2.16 7.91
N MET A 110 -21.08 -1.82 7.57
CA MET A 110 -21.49 -0.46 7.19
C MET A 110 -21.85 0.38 8.44
N PRO A 111 -21.47 1.67 8.50
CA PRO A 111 -20.77 2.48 7.48
C PRO A 111 -19.23 2.41 7.58
N THR A 112 -18.69 1.76 8.60
CA THR A 112 -17.28 1.83 8.99
C THR A 112 -16.33 1.25 7.93
N GLY A 113 -16.72 0.19 7.22
CA GLY A 113 -15.96 -0.44 6.14
C GLY A 113 -15.74 0.50 4.95
N LEU A 114 -16.76 1.26 4.55
CA LEU A 114 -16.64 2.23 3.46
C LEU A 114 -15.67 3.37 3.81
N VAL A 115 -15.71 3.87 5.05
CA VAL A 115 -14.78 4.90 5.53
C VAL A 115 -13.35 4.37 5.57
N LEU A 116 -13.15 3.14 6.06
CA LEU A 116 -11.82 2.52 6.08
C LEU A 116 -11.27 2.27 4.67
N SER A 117 -12.08 1.76 3.74
CA SER A 117 -11.67 1.59 2.35
C SER A 117 -11.25 2.92 1.71
N ALA A 118 -11.96 4.02 2.00
CA ALA A 118 -11.59 5.35 1.50
C ALA A 118 -10.23 5.82 2.06
N ILE A 119 -10.04 5.69 3.38
CA ILE A 119 -8.78 6.07 4.04
C ILE A 119 -7.60 5.25 3.50
N VAL A 120 -7.76 3.93 3.40
CA VAL A 120 -6.70 3.03 2.94
C VAL A 120 -6.37 3.28 1.47
N THR A 121 -7.36 3.59 0.64
CA THR A 121 -7.14 3.96 -0.78
C THR A 121 -6.29 5.21 -0.89
N VAL A 122 -6.62 6.27 -0.14
CA VAL A 122 -5.83 7.51 -0.14
C VAL A 122 -4.40 7.25 0.33
N LEU A 123 -4.22 6.49 1.41
CA LEU A 123 -2.90 6.13 1.91
C LEU A 123 -2.09 5.30 0.91
N ALA A 124 -2.73 4.36 0.22
CA ALA A 124 -2.09 3.56 -0.82
C ALA A 124 -1.62 4.45 -1.99
N ILE A 125 -2.45 5.39 -2.44
CA ILE A 125 -2.08 6.36 -3.48
C ILE A 125 -0.86 7.18 -3.05
N VAL A 126 -0.87 7.71 -1.82
CA VAL A 126 0.24 8.52 -1.29
C VAL A 126 1.52 7.67 -1.16
N ALA A 127 1.42 6.45 -0.63
CA ALA A 127 2.56 5.55 -0.48
C ALA A 127 3.17 5.18 -1.84
N THR A 128 2.33 4.84 -2.83
CA THR A 128 2.79 4.53 -4.20
C THR A 128 3.39 5.75 -4.90
N TRP A 129 2.81 6.94 -4.72
CA TRP A 129 3.38 8.18 -5.25
C TRP A 129 4.77 8.47 -4.69
N ILE A 130 4.94 8.34 -3.38
CA ILE A 130 6.24 8.51 -2.70
C ILE A 130 7.23 7.41 -3.14
N GLY A 131 6.78 6.15 -3.25
CA GLY A 131 7.60 5.04 -3.72
C GLY A 131 8.12 5.23 -5.15
N LEU A 132 7.24 5.63 -6.08
CA LEU A 132 7.59 5.86 -7.49
C LEU A 132 8.43 7.14 -7.71
N THR A 133 8.21 8.20 -6.93
CA THR A 133 9.06 9.41 -7.00
C THR A 133 10.46 9.16 -6.46
N ASN A 134 10.61 8.34 -5.41
CA ASN A 134 11.92 7.88 -4.93
C ASN A 134 12.65 7.06 -6.00
N LEU A 135 11.96 6.18 -6.74
CA LEU A 135 12.52 5.45 -7.88
C LEU A 135 13.03 6.38 -8.99
N ARG A 136 12.25 7.41 -9.36
CA ARG A 136 12.63 8.39 -10.39
C ARG A 136 13.83 9.25 -9.99
N SER A 137 13.95 9.62 -8.72
CA SER A 137 15.06 10.47 -8.23
C SER A 137 16.44 9.81 -8.32
N GLY A 138 16.50 8.48 -8.42
CA GLY A 138 17.75 7.72 -8.63
C GLY A 138 18.11 7.45 -10.09
N VAL A 139 17.23 7.78 -11.04
CA VAL A 139 17.47 7.61 -12.50
C VAL A 139 18.07 8.89 -13.12
N ALA A 140 17.82 10.05 -12.53
CA ALA A 140 18.23 11.35 -13.07
C ALA A 140 19.62 11.83 -12.61
N ARG A 141 20.48 10.95 -12.07
CA ARG A 141 21.81 11.34 -11.57
C ARG A 141 22.90 10.36 -11.98
#